data_AF-H5UYY4-F1
#
_entry.id   AF-H5UYY4-F1
#
_cell.length_a   1.000
_cell.length_b   1.000
_cell.length_c   1.000
_cell.angle_alpha   90.00
_cell.angle_beta   90.00
_cell.angle_gamma   90.00
#
_symmetry.space_group_name_H-M   'P 1'
#
loop_
_entity.id
_entity.type
_entity.pdbx_description
1 polymer ?
#
loop_
_entity_poly.entity_id
_entity_poly.type
_entity_poly.pdbx_seq_one_letter_code
_entity_poly.pdbx_strand_id
1 'polypeptide(L)'
;MSNQRKANLFGCSSVHKAPGKKSGAMNALSVEQFLDLDEVKQHVLSHPDSVTRRYGEVFISRDLALRYLHLCGNKRLKKEFRKAVGSVA
;
A
#
# COMPACT_ATOMS: atom_id res chain seq x y z
N MET A 1 -0.40 -18.67 62.02
CA MET A 1 -1.04 -17.35 61.80
C MET A 1 -0.88 -16.94 60.34
N SER A 2 -2.00 -16.55 59.71
CA SER A 2 -2.19 -15.85 58.40
C SER A 2 -1.35 -16.34 57.20
N ASN A 3 -1.85 -17.14 56.26
CA ASN A 3 -2.97 -16.93 55.34
C ASN A 3 -2.93 -15.59 54.59
N GLN A 4 -2.27 -15.55 53.44
CA GLN A 4 -2.53 -14.58 52.37
C GLN A 4 -2.65 -15.32 51.02
N ARG A 5 -3.79 -16.00 50.83
CA ARG A 5 -4.31 -16.25 49.49
C ARG A 5 -4.66 -14.88 48.89
N LYS A 6 -3.93 -14.43 47.87
CA LYS A 6 -4.48 -13.46 46.92
C LYS A 6 -5.43 -14.19 45.98
N ALA A 7 -6.59 -14.56 46.52
CA ALA A 7 -7.78 -14.80 45.72
C ALA A 7 -8.17 -13.46 45.08
N ASN A 8 -8.61 -13.51 43.81
CA ASN A 8 -9.18 -12.41 43.03
C ASN A 8 -8.24 -11.66 42.07
N LEU A 9 -7.32 -12.36 41.39
CA LEU A 9 -6.88 -11.87 40.08
C LEU A 9 -7.89 -12.38 39.03
N PHE A 10 -9.00 -11.66 38.92
CA PHE A 10 -9.93 -11.83 37.81
C PHE A 10 -9.22 -11.37 36.52
N GLY A 11 -8.72 -12.33 35.75
CA GLY A 11 -8.19 -12.08 34.42
C GLY A 11 -9.32 -11.67 33.48
N CYS A 12 -9.48 -10.37 33.25
CA CYS A 12 -10.33 -9.86 32.18
C CYS A 12 -9.52 -9.89 30.88
N SER A 13 -9.52 -11.02 30.17
CA SER A 13 -9.04 -11.08 28.80
C SER A 13 -10.15 -10.62 27.87
N SER A 14 -10.13 -9.35 27.49
CA SER A 14 -10.98 -8.87 26.38
C SER A 14 -10.46 -9.47 25.07
N VAL A 15 -11.12 -10.50 24.57
CA VAL A 15 -10.86 -11.08 23.25
C VAL A 15 -11.67 -10.32 22.20
N HIS A 16 -11.36 -9.03 22.02
CA HIS A 16 -11.89 -8.24 20.91
C HIS A 16 -10.76 -7.61 20.10
N LYS A 17 -9.80 -8.43 19.67
CA LYS A 17 -9.20 -8.21 18.35
C LYS A 17 -9.92 -9.13 17.40
N ALA A 18 -11.03 -8.63 16.84
CA ALA A 18 -11.50 -9.15 15.56
C ALA A 18 -10.26 -9.21 14.64
N PRO A 19 -9.96 -10.36 14.01
CA PRO A 19 -8.88 -10.43 13.05
C PRO A 19 -9.23 -9.39 11.98
N GLY A 20 -8.49 -8.27 11.98
CA GLY A 20 -8.65 -7.23 10.98
C GLY A 20 -8.57 -7.94 9.65
N LYS A 21 -9.68 -7.88 8.89
CA LYS A 21 -9.84 -8.51 7.59
C LYS A 21 -8.48 -8.49 6.92
N LYS A 22 -7.85 -9.67 6.75
CA LYS A 22 -6.71 -9.78 5.84
C LYS A 22 -7.26 -9.21 4.55
N SER A 23 -6.73 -8.05 4.15
CA SER A 23 -7.04 -7.43 2.87
C SER A 23 -6.93 -8.56 1.87
N GLY A 24 -8.09 -9.06 1.42
CA GLY A 24 -8.16 -10.06 0.38
C GLY A 24 -7.25 -9.53 -0.72
N ALA A 25 -6.42 -10.40 -1.28
CA ALA A 25 -5.53 -10.07 -2.37
C ALA A 25 -6.33 -9.20 -3.36
N MET A 26 -6.16 -7.88 -3.26
CA MET A 26 -6.66 -6.98 -4.28
C MET A 26 -5.92 -7.46 -5.50
N ASN A 27 -6.67 -7.90 -6.50
CA ASN A 27 -6.12 -8.23 -7.81
C ASN A 27 -5.20 -7.07 -8.17
N ALA A 28 -3.89 -7.28 -7.99
CA ALA A 28 -2.92 -6.24 -8.19
C ALA A 28 -3.00 -5.96 -9.68
N LEU A 29 -3.49 -4.78 -10.03
CA LEU A 29 -3.60 -4.36 -11.42
C LEU A 29 -2.24 -4.60 -12.08
N SER A 30 -2.22 -5.29 -13.21
CA SER A 30 -0.99 -5.34 -13.98
C SER A 30 -0.63 -3.91 -14.42
N VAL A 31 0.64 -3.68 -14.75
CA VAL A 31 1.09 -2.37 -15.23
C VAL A 31 0.28 -1.95 -16.47
N GLU A 32 -0.04 -2.90 -17.35
CA GLU A 32 -0.87 -2.65 -18.52
C GLU A 32 -2.30 -2.27 -18.14
N GLN A 33 -2.93 -3.00 -17.21
CA GLN A 33 -4.27 -2.66 -16.71
C GLN A 33 -4.32 -1.29 -16.05
N PHE A 34 -3.24 -0.88 -15.37
CA PHE A 34 -3.13 0.45 -14.80
C PHE A 34 -3.03 1.54 -15.87
N LEU A 35 -2.24 1.32 -16.91
CA LEU A 35 -2.13 2.25 -18.04
C LEU A 35 -3.42 2.34 -18.86
N ASP A 36 -4.24 1.29 -18.81
CA ASP A 36 -5.52 1.25 -19.50
C ASP A 36 -6.64 2.03 -18.81
N LEU A 37 -6.45 2.45 -17.55
CA LEU A 37 -7.43 3.27 -16.83
C LEU A 37 -7.62 4.63 -17.52
N ASP A 38 -8.87 5.04 -17.68
CA ASP A 38 -9.23 6.31 -18.35
C ASP A 38 -8.54 7.52 -17.71
N GLU A 39 -8.46 7.54 -16.37
CA GLU A 39 -7.76 8.59 -15.62
C GLU A 39 -6.26 8.66 -15.94
N VAL A 40 -5.63 7.50 -16.12
CA VAL A 40 -4.20 7.41 -16.44
C VAL A 40 -3.98 7.82 -17.89
N LYS A 41 -4.84 7.38 -18.81
CA LYS A 41 -4.82 7.81 -20.22
C LYS A 41 -4.94 9.33 -20.35
N GLN A 42 -5.89 9.95 -19.65
CA GLN A 42 -6.05 11.40 -19.62
C GLN A 42 -4.82 12.11 -19.04
N HIS A 43 -4.23 11.55 -17.98
CA HIS A 43 -3.02 12.11 -17.40
C HIS A 43 -1.83 12.06 -18.36
N VAL A 44 -1.64 10.93 -19.06
CA VAL A 44 -0.59 10.77 -20.07
C VAL A 44 -0.79 11.74 -21.24
N LEU A 45 -2.04 11.97 -21.67
CA LEU A 45 -2.33 12.96 -22.71
C LEU A 45 -1.93 14.39 -22.28
N SER A 46 -2.14 14.73 -21.01
CA SER A 46 -1.72 16.04 -20.47
C SER A 46 -0.21 16.16 -20.21
N HIS A 47 0.46 15.04 -19.95
CA HIS A 47 1.89 14.98 -19.61
C HIS A 47 2.54 13.81 -20.37
N PRO A 48 2.92 13.98 -21.65
CA PRO A 48 3.44 12.89 -22.48
C PRO A 48 4.75 12.28 -21.93
N ASP A 49 5.54 13.08 -21.22
CA ASP A 49 6.80 12.63 -20.61
C ASP A 49 6.59 11.75 -19.36
N SER A 50 5.34 11.60 -18.91
CA SER A 50 5.02 10.85 -17.69
C SER A 50 5.16 9.33 -17.86
N VAL A 51 5.16 8.82 -19.09
CA VAL A 51 5.34 7.39 -19.39
C VAL A 51 6.37 7.25 -20.51
N THR A 52 7.47 6.55 -20.24
CA THR A 52 8.51 6.27 -21.23
C THR A 52 8.67 4.76 -21.36
N ARG A 53 8.70 4.25 -22.60
CA ARG A 53 9.07 2.85 -22.86
C ARG A 53 10.51 2.81 -23.34
N ARG A 54 11.39 2.13 -22.60
CA ARG A 54 12.80 1.91 -22.99
C ARG A 54 13.18 0.47 -22.67
N TYR A 55 13.94 -0.16 -23.57
CA TYR A 55 14.46 -1.52 -23.38
C TYR A 55 13.40 -2.59 -23.09
N GLY A 56 12.17 -2.41 -23.60
CA GLY A 56 11.06 -3.33 -23.31
C GLY A 56 10.42 -3.13 -21.93
N GLU A 57 10.92 -2.19 -21.13
CA GLU A 57 10.37 -1.83 -19.82
C GLU A 57 9.57 -0.52 -19.90
N VAL A 58 8.57 -0.40 -19.03
CA VAL A 58 7.75 0.81 -18.89
C VAL A 58 8.20 1.58 -17.67
N PHE A 59 8.71 2.78 -17.90
CA PHE A 59 9.05 3.75 -16.88
C PHE A 59 7.89 4.73 -16.73
N ILE A 60 7.46 4.96 -15.50
CA ILE A 60 6.38 5.88 -15.16
C ILE A 60 6.90 6.97 -14.22
N SER A 61 6.29 8.15 -14.30
CA SER A 61 6.60 9.27 -13.42
C SER A 61 6.35 8.92 -11.95
N ARG A 62 6.98 9.68 -11.05
CA ARG A 62 6.79 9.53 -9.60
C ARG A 62 5.32 9.54 -9.20
N ASP A 63 4.53 10.42 -9.80
CA ASP A 63 3.13 10.61 -9.44
C ASP A 63 2.27 9.43 -9.89
N LEU A 64 2.54 8.90 -11.09
CA LEU A 64 1.89 7.68 -11.58
C LEU A 64 2.28 6.45 -10.75
N ALA A 65 3.55 6.33 -10.35
CA ALA A 65 4.00 5.26 -9.47
C ALA A 65 3.29 5.32 -8.11
N LEU A 66 3.11 6.50 -7.53
CA LEU A 66 2.38 6.65 -6.27
C LEU A 66 0.89 6.30 -6.38
N ARG A 67 0.25 6.61 -7.52
CA ARG A 67 -1.13 6.22 -7.82
C ARG A 67 -1.24 4.71 -7.99
N TYR A 68 -0.35 4.09 -8.76
CA TYR A 68 -0.29 2.65 -8.93
C TYR A 68 -0.15 1.92 -7.58
N LEU A 69 0.81 2.33 -6.75
CA LEU A 69 1.00 1.76 -5.42
C LEU A 69 -0.16 2.00 -4.46
N HIS A 70 -0.92 3.08 -4.68
CA HIS A 70 -2.15 3.34 -3.93
C HIS A 70 -3.25 2.35 -4.29
N LEU A 71 -3.47 2.15 -5.59
CA LEU A 71 -4.48 1.23 -6.13
C LEU A 71 -4.15 -0.22 -5.81
N CYS A 72 -2.87 -0.62 -5.82
CA CYS A 72 -2.45 -1.96 -5.39
C CYS A 72 -2.62 -2.22 -3.88
N GLY A 73 -3.07 -1.23 -3.09
CA GLY A 73 -3.33 -1.39 -1.66
C GLY A 73 -2.08 -1.62 -0.79
N ASN A 74 -0.88 -1.62 -1.37
CA ASN A 74 0.35 -1.96 -0.67
C ASN A 74 0.97 -0.74 0.04
N LYS A 75 0.41 -0.41 1.21
CA LYS A 75 0.82 0.76 2.02
C LYS A 75 2.30 0.73 2.42
N ARG A 76 2.86 -0.46 2.66
CA ARG A 76 4.29 -0.63 3.01
C ARG A 76 5.18 -0.23 1.84
N LEU A 77 4.88 -0.76 0.65
CA LEU A 77 5.66 -0.46 -0.56
C LEU A 77 5.55 1.01 -0.95
N LYS A 78 4.35 1.61 -0.83
CA LYS A 78 4.14 3.05 -1.01
C LYS A 78 4.99 3.90 -0.05
N LYS A 79 5.13 3.49 1.22
CA LYS A 79 5.94 4.20 2.21
C LYS A 79 7.44 4.11 1.88
N GLU A 80 7.93 2.93 1.54
CA GLU A 80 9.34 2.73 1.18
C GLU A 80 9.68 3.46 -0.13
N PHE A 81 8.79 3.43 -1.13
CA PHE A 81 8.95 4.20 -2.35
C PHE A 81 9.03 5.71 -2.07
N ARG A 82 8.16 6.25 -1.19
CA ARG A 82 8.22 7.65 -0.79
C ARG A 82 9.53 8.03 -0.12
N LYS A 83 10.07 7.16 0.74
CA LYS A 83 11.38 7.38 1.36
C LYS A 83 12.50 7.35 0.34
N ALA A 84 12.51 6.34 -0.54
CA ALA A 84 13.53 6.19 -1.58
C ALA A 84 13.56 7.40 -2.50
N VAL A 85 12.40 7.85 -2.99
CA VAL A 85 12.32 9.00 -3.90
C VAL A 85 12.51 10.33 -3.16
N GLY A 86 12.06 10.45 -1.90
CA GLY A 86 12.28 11.65 -1.09
C GLY A 86 13.72 11.81 -0.59
N SER A 87 14.49 10.72 -0.54
CA SER A 87 15.92 10.73 -0.20
C SER A 87 16.82 11.08 -1.39
N VAL A 88 16.25 11.16 -2.61
CA VAL A 88 16.97 11.48 -3.86
C VAL A 88 16.77 12.96 -4.23
N ALA A 89 16.44 13.80 -3.24
CA ALA A 89 16.36 15.25 -3.37
C ALA A 89 17.57 15.92 -2.73
#